data_AF-A0AAJ2ERD2-F1
#
_entry.id   AF-A0AAJ2ERD2-F1
#
_cell.length_a   1.000
_cell.length_b   1.000
_cell.length_c   1.000
_cell.angle_alpha   90.00
_cell.angle_beta   90.00
_cell.angle_gamma   90.00
#
_symmetry.space_group_name_H-M   'P 1'
#
loop_
_entity.id
_entity.type
_entity.pdbx_description
1 polymer ?
#
loop_
_entity_poly.entity_id
_entity_poly.type
_entity_poly.pdbx_seq_one_letter_code
_entity_poly.pdbx_strand_id
1 'polypeptide(L)' 'MDQSRRTEPYTLEQLQQKYSLSISRAADVMDRFGGDRALIDKIMKRRHQNQGDGHRKAIQSAAIDP' A
#
# COMPACT_ATOMS: atom_id res chain seq x y z
N MET A 1 -23.21 -9.70 -21.98
CA MET A 1 -21.97 -8.91 -22.05
C MET A 1 -21.64 -8.48 -20.64
N ASP A 2 -20.71 -9.19 -20.01
CA ASP A 2 -20.35 -9.01 -18.61
C ASP A 2 -19.60 -7.68 -18.46
N GLN A 3 -20.28 -6.63 -18.01
CA GLN A 3 -19.70 -5.30 -17.72
C GLN A 3 -18.87 -5.36 -16.42
N SER A 4 -18.03 -6.38 -16.28
CA SER A 4 -17.22 -6.63 -15.11
C SER A 4 -16.26 -5.47 -14.86
N ARG A 5 -16.66 -4.61 -13.92
CA ARG A 5 -15.79 -3.81 -13.06
C ARG A 5 -14.74 -3.02 -13.84
N ARG A 6 -15.17 -2.04 -14.63
CA ARG A 6 -14.33 -0.86 -14.88
C ARG A 6 -14.18 -0.13 -13.54
N THR A 7 -13.29 -0.63 -12.69
CA THR A 7 -12.83 0.14 -11.54
C THR A 7 -12.23 1.42 -12.09
N GLU A 8 -12.91 2.54 -11.84
CA GLU A 8 -12.43 3.84 -12.28
C GLU A 8 -10.98 4.04 -11.84
N PRO A 9 -10.14 4.63 -12.70
CA PRO A 9 -8.74 4.87 -12.37
C PRO A 9 -8.63 5.71 -11.10
N TYR A 10 -7.54 5.52 -10.35
CA TYR A 10 -7.27 6.38 -9.21
C TYR A 10 -7.05 7.82 -9.67
N THR A 11 -7.70 8.75 -8.97
CA THR A 11 -7.34 10.17 -9.04
C THR A 11 -6.15 10.45 -8.13
N LEU A 12 -5.47 11.57 -8.39
CA LEU A 12 -4.32 12.02 -7.60
C LEU A 12 -4.65 12.06 -6.10
N GLU A 13 -5.78 12.69 -5.76
CA GLU A 13 -6.23 12.85 -4.38
C GLU A 13 -6.52 11.50 -3.71
N GLN A 14 -7.13 10.55 -4.42
CA GLN A 14 -7.39 9.21 -3.89
C GLN A 14 -6.08 8.44 -3.62
N LEU A 15 -5.09 8.58 -4.50
CA LEU A 15 -3.76 8.00 -4.33
C LEU A 15 -3.05 8.58 -3.11
N GLN A 16 -3.12 9.90 -2.93
CA GLN A 16 -2.54 10.60 -1.78
C GLN A 16 -3.20 10.15 -0.48
N GLN A 17 -4.54 10.14 -0.41
CA GLN A 17 -5.26 9.76 0.80
C GLN A 17 -5.08 8.28 1.15
N LYS A 18 -5.15 7.38 0.16
CA LYS A 18 -5.12 5.93 0.41
C LYS A 18 -3.75 5.42 0.86
N TYR A 19 -2.68 6.00 0.32
CA TYR A 19 -1.30 5.55 0.57
C TYR A 19 -0.45 6.60 1.28
N SER A 20 -1.04 7.70 1.74
CA SER A 20 -0.36 8.84 2.36
C SER A 20 0.82 9.34 1.51
N LEU A 21 0.63 9.41 0.19
CA LEU A 21 1.68 9.81 -0.75
C LEU A 21 1.77 11.34 -0.86
N SER A 22 2.98 11.85 -1.10
CA SER A 22 3.17 13.23 -1.52
C SER A 22 2.61 13.47 -2.93
N ILE A 23 2.25 14.73 -3.25
CA ILE A 23 1.70 15.13 -4.55
C ILE A 23 2.60 14.64 -5.69
N SER A 24 3.90 14.92 -5.62
CA SER A 24 4.87 14.52 -6.63
C SER A 24 4.94 13.00 -6.80
N ARG A 25 4.78 12.25 -5.70
CA ARG A 25 4.81 10.78 -5.75
C ARG A 25 3.53 10.21 -6.32
N ALA A 26 2.38 10.78 -6.00
CA ALA A 26 1.10 10.40 -6.60
C ALA A 26 1.09 10.70 -8.11
N ALA A 27 1.65 11.84 -8.54
CA ALA A 27 1.77 12.21 -9.95
C ALA A 27 2.67 11.23 -10.72
N ASP A 28 3.84 10.87 -10.19
CA ASP A 28 4.75 9.86 -10.78
C ASP A 28 4.06 8.49 -10.91
N VAL A 29 3.22 8.11 -9.94
CA VAL A 29 2.46 6.85 -9.99
C VAL A 29 1.33 6.92 -11.03
N MET A 30 0.63 8.04 -11.16
CA MET A 30 -0.38 8.20 -12.21
C MET A 30 0.23 8.23 -13.61
N ASP A 31 1.35 8.92 -13.80
CA ASP A 31 2.07 9.01 -15.07
C ASP A 31 2.56 7.62 -15.53
N ARG A 32 3.16 6.84 -14.62
CA ARG A 32 3.70 5.51 -14.94
C ARG A 32 2.65 4.44 -15.15
N PHE A 33 1.52 4.50 -14.43
CA PHE A 33 0.54 3.41 -14.39
C PHE A 33 -0.84 3.81 -14.92
N GLY A 34 -1.01 5.03 -15.43
CA GLY A 34 -2.26 5.53 -16.01
C GLY A 34 -3.44 5.56 -15.03
N GLY A 35 -3.17 5.52 -13.72
CA GLY A 35 -4.21 5.40 -12.69
C GLY A 35 -4.80 3.99 -12.55
N ASP A 36 -4.20 2.94 -13.12
CA ASP A 36 -4.71 1.56 -12.98
C ASP A 36 -4.73 1.11 -11.52
N ARG A 37 -5.94 0.94 -10.97
CA ARG A 37 -6.13 0.62 -9.55
C ARG A 37 -5.49 -0.71 -9.16
N ALA A 38 -5.61 -1.74 -10.00
CA ALA A 38 -5.15 -3.08 -9.67
C ALA A 38 -3.61 -3.14 -9.63
N LEU A 39 -2.96 -2.48 -10.59
CA LEU A 39 -1.51 -2.41 -10.66
C LEU A 39 -0.93 -1.56 -9.53
N ILE A 40 -1.53 -0.39 -9.27
CA ILE A 40 -1.13 0.50 -8.18
C ILE A 40 -1.27 -0.20 -6.82
N ASP A 41 -2.42 -0.83 -6.56
CA ASP A 41 -2.65 -1.55 -5.29
C ASP A 41 -1.67 -2.71 -5.11
N LYS A 42 -1.40 -3.48 -6.16
CA LYS A 42 -0.42 -4.57 -6.13
C LYS A 42 0.99 -4.09 -5.76
N ILE A 43 1.43 -2.96 -6.33
CA ILE A 43 2.77 -2.41 -6.07
C ILE A 43 2.84 -1.78 -4.68
N MET A 44 1.85 -0.98 -4.31
CA MET A 44 1.84 -0.28 -3.01
C MET A 44 1.67 -1.28 -1.87
N LYS A 45 0.78 -2.26 -1.98
CA LYS A 45 0.58 -3.30 -0.96
C LYS A 45 1.86 -4.10 -0.70
N ARG A 46 2.64 -4.42 -1.74
CA ARG A 46 3.95 -5.08 -1.59
C ARG A 46 4.96 -4.21 -0.81
N ARG A 47 4.93 -2.88 -1.01
CA ARG A 47 5.85 -1.94 -0.34
C ARG A 47 5.50 -1.72 1.13
N HIS A 48 4.21 -1.77 1.48
CA HIS A 48 3.75 -1.61 2.87
C HIS A 48 3.84 -2.92 3.68
N GLN A 49 3.69 -4.09 3.06
CA GLN A 49 3.86 -5.37 3.75
C GLN A 49 5.29 -5.62 4.21
N ASN A 50 6.30 -5.13 3.46
CA ASN A 50 7.70 -5.30 3.84
C ASN A 50 8.19 -4.34 4.94
N GLN A 51 7.35 -3.40 5.39
CA GLN A 51 7.65 -2.53 6.54
C GLN A 51 7.04 -3.04 7.86
N GLY A 52 6.24 -4.12 7.81
CA GLY A 52 5.51 -4.64 8.97
C GLY A 52 6.13 -5.85 9.66
N ASP A 53 7.12 -6.54 9.07
CA ASP A 53 7.66 -7.80 9.64
C ASP A 53 9.01 -7.62 10.37
N GLY A 54 9.33 -6.39 10.77
CA GLY A 54 10.55 -6.05 11.52
C GLY A 54 10.42 -6.05 13.04
N HIS A 55 9.22 -6.21 13.61
CA HIS A 55 9.03 -6.37 15.06
C HIS A 55 8.64 -7.81 15.38
N ARG A 56 9.56 -8.74 15.12
CA ARG A 56 9.58 -9.97 15.91
C ARG A 56 9.76 -9.55 17.36
N LYS A 57 8.70 -9.79 18.12
CA LYS A 57 8.59 -9.75 19.57
C LYS A 57 9.90 -10.20 20.24
N ALA A 58 10.76 -9.25 20.62
CA ALA A 58 11.48 -9.33 21.87
C ALA A 58 10.41 -9.03 22.93
N ILE A 59 10.16 -9.81 23.97
CA ILE A 59 11.05 -10.66 24.75
C ILE A 59 10.13 -11.67 25.44
N GLN A 60 10.51 -12.93 25.36
CA GLN A 60 9.87 -14.06 25.99
C GLN A 60 9.95 -13.91 27.51
N SER A 61 8.81 -14.03 28.18
CA SER A 61 8.71 -14.23 29.61
C SER A 61 9.61 -15.38 30.05
N ALA A 62 10.57 -15.11 30.93
CA ALA A 62 11.25 -16.14 31.70
C ALA A 62 11.11 -15.76 33.18
N ALA A 63 10.18 -16.45 33.83
CA ALA A 63 10.08 -16.52 35.27
C ALA A 63 11.37 -17.14 35.82
N ILE A 64 12.06 -16.47 36.74
CA ILE A 64 12.91 -17.11 37.74
C ILE A 64 12.72 -16.32 39.04
N ASP A 65 11.91 -16.90 39.92
CA ASP A 65 11.70 -16.54 41.32
C ASP A 65 12.65 -17.40 42.17
N PRO A 66 13.54 -16.82 42.99
CA PRO A 66 14.23 -17.54 44.06
C PRO A 66 13.61 -17.33 45.45
#